data_AF-A0A564YSU0-F1
#
_entry.id   AF-A0A564YSU0-F1
#
_cell.length_a   1.000
_cell.length_b   1.000
_cell.length_c   1.000
_cell.angle_alpha   90.00
_cell.angle_beta   90.00
_cell.angle_gamma   90.00
#
_symmetry.space_group_name_H-M   'P 1'
#
loop_
_entity.id
_entity.type
_entity.pdbx_description
1 polymer ?
#
loop_
_entity_poly.entity_id
_entity_poly.type
_entity_poly.pdbx_seq_one_letter_code
_entity_poly.pdbx_strand_id
1 'polypeptide(L)'
;RIVALVKSRLNSHPIISLSEITRSVQPHLSSILHSISAGDNRPPAGSEAERQMLSSDIHQILLAQGAQELNIQWPETLHCSVASPKQPLFVPPPTLEYTNPQDPCIRVRNIILKLLEEKPCVQFGEVKKIAINDGIKLHDGKLRDVIKQYCTFWRSRYFLKYTIN
;
A
#
# COMPACT_ATOMS: atom_id res chain seq x y z
N ARG A 1 18.13 -10.95 4.29
CA ARG A 1 17.74 -10.04 5.39
C ARG A 1 16.75 -8.96 4.94
N ILE A 2 17.03 -8.21 3.86
CA ILE A 2 16.08 -7.23 3.27
C ILE A 2 14.76 -7.90 2.85
N VAL A 3 14.81 -9.03 2.15
CA VAL A 3 13.62 -9.81 1.78
C VAL A 3 12.74 -10.15 3.00
N ALA A 4 13.34 -10.54 4.12
CA ALA A 4 12.60 -10.87 5.34
C ALA A 4 11.94 -9.62 5.97
N LEU A 5 12.61 -8.47 5.92
CA LEU A 5 12.03 -7.19 6.37
C LEU A 5 10.86 -6.76 5.48
N VAL A 6 11.04 -6.83 4.16
CA VAL A 6 9.99 -6.51 3.18
C VAL A 6 8.78 -7.43 3.37
N LYS A 7 9.02 -8.74 3.50
CA LYS A 7 7.97 -9.73 3.80
C LYS A 7 7.26 -9.45 5.12
N SER A 8 7.99 -9.10 6.18
CA SER A 8 7.40 -8.75 7.47
C SER A 8 6.51 -7.50 7.38
N ARG A 9 6.91 -6.49 6.60
CA ARG A 9 6.09 -5.30 6.32
C ARG A 9 4.84 -5.64 5.54
N LEU A 10 4.98 -6.41 4.46
CA LEU A 10 3.86 -6.88 3.65
C LEU A 10 2.82 -7.63 4.48
N ASN A 11 3.25 -8.45 5.46
CA ASN A 11 2.35 -9.20 6.31
C ASN A 11 1.64 -8.36 7.39
N SER A 12 2.12 -7.15 7.68
CA SER A 12 1.64 -6.34 8.80
C SER A 12 0.85 -5.09 8.39
N HIS A 13 0.90 -4.70 7.10
CA HIS A 13 0.26 -3.49 6.62
C HIS A 13 -0.64 -3.81 5.41
N PRO A 14 -1.88 -3.30 5.39
CA PRO A 14 -2.82 -3.57 4.29
C PRO A 14 -2.43 -2.86 2.98
N ILE A 15 -1.64 -1.79 3.08
CA ILE A 15 -1.10 -1.04 1.94
C ILE A 15 0.35 -0.67 2.27
N ILE A 16 1.22 -0.81 1.28
CA ILE A 16 2.64 -0.48 1.34
C ILE A 16 2.94 0.65 0.36
N SER A 17 3.48 1.76 0.86
CA SER A 17 4.08 2.80 0.03
C SER A 17 5.54 2.45 -0.28
N LEU A 18 5.96 2.57 -1.55
CA LEU A 18 7.36 2.32 -1.92
C LEU A 18 8.34 3.24 -1.18
N SER A 19 8.01 4.53 -1.04
CA SER A 19 8.88 5.46 -0.34
C SER A 19 8.98 5.16 1.16
N GLU A 20 7.87 4.76 1.81
CA GLU A 20 7.87 4.42 3.23
C GLU A 20 8.66 3.14 3.51
N ILE A 21 8.44 2.08 2.73
CA ILE A 21 9.18 0.84 2.93
C ILE A 21 10.67 1.03 2.64
N THR A 22 11.03 1.79 1.60
CA THR A 22 12.43 2.14 1.28
C THR A 22 13.07 2.88 2.44
N ARG A 23 12.38 3.89 2.99
CA ARG A 23 12.85 4.64 4.17
C ARG A 23 12.99 3.73 5.40
N SER A 24 12.10 2.76 5.59
CA SER A 24 12.17 1.83 6.72
C SER A 24 13.30 0.81 6.60
N VAL A 25 13.67 0.42 5.37
CA VAL A 25 14.72 -0.56 5.09
C VAL A 25 16.10 0.10 5.08
N GLN A 26 16.20 1.37 4.68
CA GLN A 26 17.45 2.13 4.54
C GLN A 26 18.42 2.00 5.75
N PRO A 27 17.99 2.16 7.01
CA PRO A 27 18.89 2.05 8.16
C PRO A 27 19.50 0.65 8.34
N HIS A 28 18.83 -0.38 7.83
CA HIS A 28 19.29 -1.77 7.95
C HIS A 28 20.34 -2.12 6.89
N LEU A 29 20.48 -1.33 5.82
CA LEU A 29 21.43 -1.58 4.75
C LEU A 29 22.85 -1.20 5.11
N SER A 30 23.06 -0.13 5.88
CA SER A 30 24.40 0.22 6.38
C SER A 30 25.02 -0.99 7.10
N SER A 31 24.23 -1.70 7.91
CA SER A 31 24.68 -2.92 8.61
C SER A 31 24.94 -4.14 7.71
N ILE A 32 24.41 -4.18 6.49
CA ILE A 32 24.54 -5.30 5.53
C ILE A 32 25.61 -5.02 4.47
N LEU A 33 25.74 -3.75 4.06
CA LEU A 33 26.68 -3.32 3.02
C LEU A 33 28.10 -3.14 3.56
N HIS A 34 28.28 -2.95 4.87
CA HIS A 34 29.60 -2.97 5.51
C HIS A 34 30.31 -4.33 5.46
N SER A 35 29.61 -5.44 5.15
CA SER A 35 30.22 -6.78 5.04
C SER A 35 30.59 -7.20 3.61
N ILE A 36 30.32 -6.38 2.58
CA ILE A 36 30.65 -6.69 1.18
C ILE A 36 31.49 -5.54 0.62
N SER A 37 32.75 -5.87 0.30
CA SER A 37 33.88 -4.98 0.01
C SER A 37 33.59 -3.71 -0.79
N ALA A 38 34.32 -2.67 -0.39
CA ALA A 38 34.34 -1.33 -0.95
C ALA A 38 34.65 -1.31 -2.45
N GLY A 39 33.79 -0.62 -3.20
CA GLY A 39 34.07 -0.12 -4.54
C GLY A 39 33.55 1.31 -4.64
N ASP A 40 34.34 2.20 -5.24
CA ASP A 40 34.27 3.67 -5.17
C ASP A 40 32.99 4.35 -5.71
N ASN A 41 31.95 3.60 -6.10
CA ASN A 41 30.73 4.15 -6.69
C ASN A 41 29.46 3.96 -5.83
N ARG A 42 29.60 3.70 -4.53
CA ARG A 42 28.42 3.61 -3.65
C ARG A 42 27.85 5.01 -3.34
N PRO A 43 26.52 5.20 -3.47
CA PRO A 43 25.86 6.38 -2.94
C PRO A 43 26.16 6.55 -1.44
N PRO A 44 26.30 7.79 -0.93
CA PRO A 44 26.47 8.00 0.50
C PRO A 44 25.32 7.37 1.29
N ALA A 45 25.62 6.74 2.42
CA ALA A 45 24.60 6.15 3.28
C ALA A 45 23.59 7.22 3.71
N GLY A 46 22.30 6.91 3.63
CA GLY A 46 21.23 7.87 3.92
C GLY A 46 20.88 8.81 2.75
N SER A 47 21.66 8.83 1.66
CA SER A 47 21.44 9.74 0.53
C SER A 47 20.20 9.37 -0.29
N GLU A 48 19.72 10.35 -1.07
CA GLU A 48 18.63 10.12 -2.03
C GLU A 48 19.04 9.16 -3.16
N ALA A 49 20.31 9.19 -3.57
CA ALA A 49 20.85 8.25 -4.55
C ALA A 49 20.84 6.80 -4.00
N GLU A 50 21.11 6.61 -2.71
CA GLU A 50 20.95 5.30 -2.06
C GLU A 50 19.48 4.86 -2.10
N ARG A 51 18.54 5.76 -1.77
CA ARG A 51 17.10 5.45 -1.81
C ARG A 51 16.61 5.06 -3.19
N GLN A 52 17.05 5.76 -4.24
CA GLN A 52 16.67 5.43 -5.61
C GLN A 52 17.12 4.02 -5.99
N MET A 53 18.38 3.68 -5.71
CA MET A 53 18.91 2.33 -5.94
C MET A 53 18.09 1.26 -5.18
N LEU A 54 17.81 1.51 -3.90
CA LEU A 54 17.04 0.59 -3.06
C LEU A 54 15.59 0.45 -3.49
N SER A 55 14.98 1.52 -3.99
CA SER A 55 13.59 1.52 -4.38
C SER A 55 13.33 0.51 -5.49
N SER A 56 14.26 0.38 -6.45
CA SER A 56 14.19 -0.63 -7.52
C SER A 56 14.25 -2.06 -6.97
N ASP A 57 15.22 -2.35 -6.08
CA ASP A 57 15.36 -3.68 -5.48
C ASP A 57 14.13 -4.04 -4.63
N ILE A 58 13.64 -3.10 -3.82
CA ILE A 58 12.48 -3.32 -2.97
C ILE A 58 11.21 -3.50 -3.81
N HIS A 59 11.07 -2.75 -4.91
CA HIS A 59 9.99 -2.92 -5.88
C HIS A 59 9.96 -4.35 -6.42
N GLN A 60 11.09 -4.85 -6.91
CA GLN A 60 11.20 -6.22 -7.41
C GLN A 60 10.95 -7.27 -6.32
N ILE A 61 11.44 -7.05 -5.09
CA ILE A 61 11.17 -7.95 -3.97
C ILE A 61 9.68 -7.99 -3.64
N LEU A 62 8.98 -6.85 -3.63
CA LEU A 62 7.54 -6.78 -3.35
C LEU A 62 6.76 -7.62 -4.37
N LEU A 63 7.04 -7.45 -5.66
CA LEU A 63 6.42 -8.24 -6.73
C LEU A 63 6.75 -9.73 -6.59
N ALA A 64 8.00 -10.09 -6.28
CA ALA A 64 8.42 -11.47 -6.06
C ALA A 64 7.77 -12.12 -4.82
N GLN A 65 7.32 -11.32 -3.84
CA GLN A 65 6.54 -11.80 -2.68
C GLN A 65 5.03 -11.86 -2.97
N GLY A 66 4.61 -11.60 -4.22
CA GLY A 66 3.21 -11.64 -4.64
C GLY A 66 2.40 -10.41 -4.27
N ALA A 67 3.04 -9.30 -3.89
CA ALA A 67 2.35 -8.03 -3.71
C ALA A 67 1.80 -7.54 -5.05
N GLN A 68 0.59 -7.00 -5.03
CA GLN A 68 -0.03 -6.39 -6.22
C GLN A 68 0.24 -4.88 -6.19
N GLU A 69 0.83 -4.36 -7.26
CA GLU A 69 0.91 -2.91 -7.49
C GLU A 69 -0.46 -2.38 -7.92
N LEU A 70 -0.90 -1.30 -7.29
CA LEU A 70 -2.19 -0.69 -7.57
C LEU A 70 -2.08 0.37 -8.67
N ASN A 71 -3.00 0.33 -9.63
CA ASN A 71 -3.11 1.36 -10.67
C ASN A 71 -4.10 2.45 -10.26
N ILE A 72 -3.69 3.33 -9.35
CA ILE A 72 -4.60 4.27 -8.69
C ILE A 72 -4.81 5.59 -9.43
N GLN A 73 -6.04 6.07 -9.40
CA GLN A 73 -6.34 7.47 -9.74
C GLN A 73 -5.96 8.35 -8.57
N TRP A 74 -4.88 9.13 -8.73
CA TRP A 74 -4.46 10.06 -7.69
C TRP A 74 -5.44 11.23 -7.57
N PRO A 75 -5.82 11.65 -6.36
CA PRO A 75 -6.57 12.88 -6.19
C PRO A 75 -5.74 14.05 -6.76
N GLU A 76 -6.33 14.80 -7.68
CA GLU A 76 -5.65 15.94 -8.28
C GLU A 76 -5.35 17.01 -7.22
N THR A 77 -4.13 17.52 -7.24
CA THR A 77 -3.64 18.57 -6.32
C THR A 77 -4.49 19.84 -6.36
N LEU A 78 -5.15 20.13 -7.49
CA LEU A 78 -5.99 21.32 -7.66
C LEU A 78 -7.24 21.33 -6.77
N HIS A 79 -7.76 20.16 -6.38
CA HIS A 79 -8.99 20.05 -5.58
C HIS A 79 -8.76 19.49 -4.17
N CYS A 80 -7.52 19.09 -3.88
CA CYS A 80 -7.12 18.46 -2.64
C CYS A 80 -5.75 19.00 -2.22
N SER A 81 -5.74 20.07 -1.40
CA SER A 81 -4.51 20.67 -0.84
C SER A 81 -3.70 19.72 0.03
N VAL A 82 -4.24 18.53 0.29
CA VAL A 82 -3.63 17.46 1.07
C VAL A 82 -3.17 16.29 0.19
N ALA A 83 -3.25 16.38 -1.14
CA ALA A 83 -2.80 15.30 -2.02
C ALA A 83 -1.30 15.01 -1.84
N SER A 84 -0.98 13.72 -1.70
CA SER A 84 0.40 13.25 -1.57
C SER A 84 1.08 13.12 -2.95
N PRO A 85 2.42 13.23 -3.01
CA PRO A 85 3.15 12.94 -4.25
C PRO A 85 2.88 11.51 -4.76
N LYS A 86 2.76 11.38 -6.09
CA LYS A 86 2.53 10.08 -6.73
C LYS A 86 3.70 9.13 -6.48
N GLN A 87 3.38 7.87 -6.19
CA GLN A 87 4.37 6.81 -5.96
C GLN A 87 3.74 5.43 -6.12
N PRO A 88 4.51 4.36 -6.38
CA PRO A 88 3.97 3.01 -6.38
C PRO A 88 3.41 2.63 -5.00
N LEU A 89 2.18 2.10 -5.01
CA LEU A 89 1.51 1.54 -3.83
C LEU A 89 1.23 0.06 -4.08
N PHE A 90 1.44 -0.75 -3.05
CA PHE A 90 1.27 -2.20 -3.12
C PHE A 90 0.27 -2.66 -2.07
N VAL A 91 -0.46 -3.73 -2.40
CA VAL A 91 -1.25 -4.48 -1.45
C VAL A 91 -0.72 -5.90 -1.32
N PRO A 92 -0.77 -6.50 -0.13
CA PRO A 92 -0.46 -7.91 0.04
C PRO A 92 -1.38 -8.80 -0.81
N PRO A 93 -0.97 -10.01 -1.20
CA PRO A 93 -1.88 -10.99 -1.76
C PRO A 93 -2.96 -11.35 -0.72
N PRO A 94 -4.24 -11.55 -1.13
CA PRO A 94 -5.32 -11.90 -0.20
C PRO A 94 -5.03 -13.14 0.65
N THR A 95 -4.24 -14.07 0.14
CA THR A 95 -3.83 -15.32 0.81
C THR A 95 -2.91 -15.11 2.02
N LEU A 96 -2.24 -13.96 2.12
CA LEU A 96 -1.46 -13.58 3.30
C LEU A 96 -2.31 -12.91 4.39
N GLU A 97 -3.43 -12.30 4.01
CA GLU A 97 -4.31 -11.60 4.93
C GLU A 97 -5.44 -12.52 5.47
N TYR A 98 -5.85 -13.54 4.70
CA TYR A 98 -7.00 -14.38 5.03
C TYR A 98 -6.89 -15.81 4.47
N THR A 99 -7.37 -16.80 5.23
CA THR A 99 -7.33 -18.22 4.87
C THR A 99 -8.52 -18.68 4.01
N ASN A 100 -9.59 -17.88 3.92
CA ASN A 100 -10.79 -18.20 3.16
C ASN A 100 -11.08 -17.10 2.12
N PRO A 101 -10.96 -17.36 0.79
CA PRO A 101 -11.21 -16.36 -0.25
C PRO A 101 -12.67 -15.87 -0.31
N GLN A 102 -13.60 -16.58 0.33
CA GLN A 102 -15.00 -16.15 0.47
C GLN A 102 -15.24 -15.27 1.71
N ASP A 103 -14.20 -14.90 2.45
CA ASP A 103 -14.33 -13.99 3.59
C ASP A 103 -14.96 -12.66 3.14
N PRO A 104 -16.06 -12.23 3.78
CA PRO A 104 -16.72 -10.96 3.47
C PRO A 104 -15.79 -9.74 3.47
N CYS A 105 -14.77 -9.72 4.34
CA CYS A 105 -13.80 -8.63 4.44
C CYS A 105 -12.85 -8.60 3.23
N ILE A 106 -12.42 -9.75 2.70
CA ILE A 106 -11.63 -9.82 1.45
C ILE A 106 -12.44 -9.26 0.28
N ARG A 107 -13.70 -9.68 0.18
CA ARG A 107 -14.56 -9.25 -0.92
C ARG A 107 -14.79 -7.74 -0.88
N VAL A 108 -15.04 -7.19 0.31
CA VAL A 108 -15.11 -5.74 0.51
C VAL A 108 -13.80 -5.03 0.19
N ARG A 109 -12.65 -5.57 0.63
CA ARG A 109 -11.32 -5.06 0.26
C ARG A 109 -11.18 -4.95 -1.25
N ASN A 110 -11.51 -6.01 -1.98
CA ASN A 110 -11.39 -6.03 -3.44
C ASN A 110 -12.33 -5.01 -4.11
N ILE A 111 -13.54 -4.82 -3.57
CA ILE A 111 -14.46 -3.75 -4.02
C ILE A 111 -13.83 -2.37 -3.81
N ILE A 112 -13.25 -2.10 -2.63
CA ILE A 112 -12.63 -0.81 -2.31
C ILE A 112 -11.46 -0.54 -3.25
N LEU A 113 -10.55 -1.51 -3.42
CA LEU A 113 -9.37 -1.36 -4.27
C LEU A 113 -9.77 -1.10 -5.72
N LYS A 114 -10.69 -1.90 -6.27
CA LYS A 114 -11.18 -1.70 -7.64
C LYS A 114 -11.79 -0.32 -7.83
N LEU A 115 -12.63 0.14 -6.91
CA LEU A 115 -13.22 1.47 -7.01
C LEU A 115 -12.16 2.59 -6.96
N LEU A 116 -11.09 2.41 -6.19
CA LEU A 116 -10.03 3.42 -6.05
C LEU A 116 -9.00 3.38 -7.19
N GLU A 117 -8.96 2.31 -7.98
CA GLU A 117 -8.28 2.27 -9.28
C GLU A 117 -9.09 2.97 -10.38
N GLU A 118 -10.41 3.07 -10.23
CA GLU A 118 -11.31 3.74 -11.19
C GLU A 118 -11.51 5.23 -10.89
N LYS A 119 -11.40 5.66 -9.62
CA LYS A 119 -11.64 7.05 -9.19
C LYS A 119 -10.84 7.41 -7.93
N PRO A 120 -10.54 8.70 -7.70
CA PRO A 120 -9.64 9.11 -6.61
C PRO A 120 -10.22 8.96 -5.20
N CYS A 121 -11.54 8.78 -5.06
CA CYS A 121 -12.20 8.63 -3.77
C CYS A 121 -13.56 7.96 -3.90
N VAL A 122 -14.07 7.44 -2.78
CA VAL A 122 -15.38 6.77 -2.69
C VAL A 122 -16.18 7.23 -1.49
N GLN A 123 -17.50 7.06 -1.53
CA GLN A 123 -18.37 7.23 -0.38
C GLN A 123 -18.75 5.88 0.24
N PHE A 124 -19.09 5.88 1.54
CA PHE A 124 -19.57 4.69 2.24
C PHE A 124 -20.77 4.04 1.56
N GLY A 125 -21.73 4.87 1.11
CA GLY A 125 -22.94 4.38 0.43
C GLY A 125 -22.66 3.63 -0.87
N GLU A 126 -21.62 4.03 -1.61
CA GLU A 126 -21.22 3.35 -2.85
C GLU A 126 -20.65 1.96 -2.56
N VAL A 127 -19.70 1.88 -1.62
CA VAL A 127 -19.11 0.60 -1.20
C VAL A 127 -20.18 -0.33 -0.65
N LYS A 128 -21.08 0.20 0.20
CA LYS A 128 -22.19 -0.57 0.78
C LYS A 128 -23.14 -1.10 -0.29
N LYS A 129 -23.53 -0.28 -1.27
CA LYS A 129 -24.41 -0.68 -2.36
C LYS A 129 -23.81 -1.84 -3.15
N ILE A 130 -22.53 -1.74 -3.51
CA ILE A 130 -21.85 -2.79 -4.27
C ILE A 130 -21.71 -4.07 -3.42
N ALA A 131 -21.34 -3.94 -2.15
CA ALA A 131 -21.24 -5.09 -1.24
C ALA A 131 -22.57 -5.84 -1.09
N ILE A 132 -23.69 -5.11 -0.94
CA ILE A 132 -25.03 -5.71 -0.87
C ILE A 132 -25.39 -6.42 -2.18
N ASN A 133 -25.13 -5.77 -3.32
CA ASN A 133 -25.39 -6.35 -4.65
C ASN A 133 -24.55 -7.61 -4.90
N ASP A 134 -23.36 -7.68 -4.32
CA ASP A 134 -22.47 -8.84 -4.37
C ASP A 134 -22.86 -9.91 -3.31
N GLY A 135 -23.96 -9.72 -2.57
CA GLY A 135 -24.45 -10.67 -1.57
C GLY A 135 -23.62 -10.71 -0.28
N ILE A 136 -22.78 -9.71 -0.04
CA ILE A 136 -21.94 -9.61 1.17
C ILE A 136 -22.80 -9.13 2.34
N LYS A 137 -22.89 -9.96 3.38
CA LYS A 137 -23.62 -9.65 4.61
C LYS A 137 -22.66 -9.17 5.71
N LEU A 138 -22.41 -7.87 5.76
CA LEU A 138 -21.67 -7.22 6.86
C LEU A 138 -22.49 -6.09 7.47
N HIS A 139 -22.47 -5.99 8.79
CA HIS A 139 -23.02 -4.83 9.48
C HIS A 139 -22.19 -3.57 9.18
N ASP A 140 -22.84 -2.41 9.17
CA ASP A 140 -22.22 -1.13 8.82
C ASP A 140 -20.95 -0.82 9.62
N GLY A 141 -20.90 -1.18 10.90
CA GLY A 141 -19.70 -1.02 11.74
C GLY A 141 -18.51 -1.78 11.16
N LYS A 142 -18.69 -3.07 10.89
CA LYS A 142 -17.63 -3.92 10.33
C LYS A 142 -17.21 -3.47 8.93
N LEU A 143 -18.17 -3.05 8.10
CA LEU A 143 -17.88 -2.49 6.78
C LEU A 143 -17.00 -1.24 6.88
N ARG A 144 -17.31 -0.34 7.81
CA ARG A 144 -16.47 0.86 8.07
C ARG A 144 -15.08 0.48 8.56
N ASP A 145 -14.96 -0.53 9.42
CA ASP A 145 -13.67 -0.98 9.92
C ASP A 145 -12.79 -1.50 8.79
N VAL A 146 -13.34 -2.30 7.87
CA VAL A 146 -12.61 -2.75 6.67
C VAL A 146 -12.20 -1.55 5.82
N ILE A 147 -13.11 -0.60 5.56
CA ILE A 147 -12.77 0.61 4.78
C ILE A 147 -11.61 1.39 5.43
N LYS A 148 -11.62 1.58 6.76
CA LYS A 148 -10.57 2.30 7.49
C LYS A 148 -9.20 1.61 7.47
N GLN A 149 -9.14 0.31 7.19
CA GLN A 149 -7.86 -0.37 7.00
C GLN A 149 -7.13 0.13 5.76
N TYR A 150 -7.87 0.41 4.68
CA TYR A 150 -7.31 0.79 3.38
C TYR A 150 -7.40 2.30 3.09
N CYS A 151 -8.30 3.01 3.76
CA CYS A 151 -8.62 4.38 3.40
C CYS A 151 -8.43 5.38 4.55
N THR A 152 -8.14 6.63 4.16
CA THR A 152 -8.22 7.82 4.99
C THR A 152 -9.52 8.57 4.68
N PHE A 153 -10.23 9.01 5.72
CA PHE A 153 -11.50 9.74 5.56
C PHE A 153 -11.25 11.25 5.56
N TRP A 154 -11.71 11.94 4.52
CA TRP A 154 -11.58 13.39 4.38
C TRP A 154 -12.79 13.97 3.63
N ARG A 155 -13.36 15.06 4.15
CA ARG A 155 -14.54 15.77 3.58
C ARG A 155 -15.65 14.82 3.10
N SER A 156 -16.07 13.91 3.98
CA SER A 156 -17.16 12.95 3.71
C SER A 156 -16.87 11.91 2.62
N ARG A 157 -15.59 11.72 2.26
CA ARG A 157 -15.13 10.73 1.28
C ARG A 157 -13.95 9.92 1.82
N TYR A 158 -13.77 8.73 1.29
CA TYR A 158 -12.66 7.85 1.60
C TYR A 158 -11.67 7.87 0.44
N PHE A 159 -10.42 8.16 0.75
CA PHE A 159 -9.28 8.15 -0.17
C PHE A 159 -8.38 6.99 0.21
N LEU A 160 -7.71 6.37 -0.76
CA LEU A 160 -6.73 5.33 -0.44
C LEU A 160 -5.63 5.90 0.48
N LYS A 161 -5.18 5.15 1.48
CA LYS A 161 -4.04 5.56 2.31
C LYS A 161 -2.83 5.89 1.45
N TYR A 162 -2.02 6.84 1.93
CA TYR A 162 -0.87 7.41 1.22
C TYR A 162 -1.16 8.28 0.00
N THR A 163 -2.44 8.47 -0.38
CA THR A 163 -2.81 9.39 -1.47
C THR A 163 -3.17 10.80 -1.00
N ILE A 164 -3.45 10.96 0.30
CA ILE A 164 -3.67 12.24 0.97
C ILE A 164 -2.97 12.26 2.35
N ASN A 165 -2.65 13.46 2.86
CA ASN A 165 -2.02 13.72 4.16
C ASN A 165 -2.97 14.38 5.18
#